data_AF-A0A148KMD0-F1
#
_entry.id   AF-A0A148KMD0-F1
#
_cell.length_a   1.000
_cell.length_b   1.000
_cell.length_c   1.000
_cell.angle_alpha   90.00
_cell.angle_beta   90.00
_cell.angle_gamma   90.00
#
_symmetry.space_group_name_H-M   'P 1'
#
loop_
_entity.id
_entity.type
_entity.pdbx_description
1 polymer ?
#
loop_
_entity_poly.entity_id
_entity_poly.type
_entity_poly.pdbx_seq_one_letter_code
_entity_poly.pdbx_strand_id
1 'polypeptide(L)'
;MQLGQFSISLNVKNIALSKQFYETLGFVAHPQCGSIQDKWLIMQHDKAVIGLFEGMFDHNILTFNPTDVRAIEHHLVANNIAIDSPTTGDEGPTHLILKDPDGNTIMFDQF
;
A
#
# COMPACT_ATOMS: atom_id res chain seq x y z
N MET A 1 17.40 7.63 -0.97
CA MET A 1 16.21 6.76 -1.05
C MET A 1 15.01 7.65 -1.35
N GLN A 2 14.18 7.29 -2.34
CA GLN A 2 12.96 8.02 -2.68
C GLN A 2 11.78 7.06 -2.54
N LEU A 3 10.94 7.27 -1.54
CA LEU A 3 9.84 6.35 -1.20
C LEU A 3 8.59 6.56 -2.07
N GLY A 4 8.56 7.64 -2.85
CA GLY A 4 7.44 7.99 -3.71
C GLY A 4 6.18 8.39 -2.93
N GLN A 5 5.01 8.03 -3.46
CA GLN A 5 3.74 8.38 -2.84
C GLN A 5 3.50 7.52 -1.60
N PHE A 6 3.00 8.15 -0.53
CA PHE A 6 2.56 7.45 0.67
C PHE A 6 1.03 7.31 0.67
N SER A 7 0.56 6.15 1.12
CA SER A 7 -0.85 5.90 1.43
C SER A 7 -0.99 4.92 2.60
N ILE A 8 -2.18 4.86 3.19
CA ILE A 8 -2.54 3.81 4.14
C ILE A 8 -3.50 2.85 3.45
N SER A 9 -3.11 1.58 3.34
CA SER A 9 -3.98 0.50 2.89
C SER A 9 -4.78 -0.03 4.09
N LEU A 10 -6.08 0.24 4.09
CA LEU A 10 -7.01 -0.10 5.15
C LEU A 10 -7.62 -1.48 4.91
N ASN A 11 -7.53 -2.35 5.91
CA ASN A 11 -8.28 -3.60 5.94
C ASN A 11 -9.73 -3.30 6.31
N VAL A 12 -10.64 -3.43 5.34
CA VAL A 12 -12.07 -3.15 5.55
C VAL A 12 -12.89 -4.43 5.45
N LYS A 13 -13.94 -4.53 6.28
CA LYS A 13 -14.85 -5.69 6.27
C LYS A 13 -15.90 -5.63 5.16
N ASN A 14 -16.24 -4.41 4.73
CA ASN A 14 -17.20 -4.16 3.66
C ASN A 14 -16.78 -2.89 2.93
N ILE A 15 -16.30 -3.06 1.70
CA ILE A 15 -15.71 -2.01 0.89
C ILE A 15 -16.76 -0.98 0.46
N ALA A 16 -18.00 -1.40 0.18
CA ALA A 16 -19.07 -0.49 -0.24
C ALA A 16 -19.47 0.47 0.89
N LEU A 17 -19.64 -0.05 2.11
CA LEU A 17 -19.94 0.77 3.29
C LEU A 17 -18.78 1.70 3.63
N SER A 18 -17.55 1.19 3.55
CA SER A 18 -16.34 1.98 3.84
C SER A 18 -16.15 3.10 2.83
N LYS A 19 -16.35 2.82 1.53
CA LYS A 19 -16.31 3.82 0.47
C LYS A 19 -17.30 4.95 0.76
N GLN A 20 -18.56 4.63 1.04
CA GLN A 20 -19.59 5.64 1.34
C GLN A 20 -19.22 6.49 2.57
N PHE A 21 -18.64 5.88 3.60
CA PHE A 21 -18.15 6.59 4.77
C PHE A 21 -17.05 7.60 4.40
N TYR A 22 -16.02 7.17 3.66
CA TYR A 22 -14.93 8.05 3.26
C TYR A 22 -15.35 9.13 2.25
N GLU A 23 -16.33 8.84 1.38
CA GLU A 23 -16.95 9.86 0.53
C GLU A 23 -17.63 10.98 1.35
N THR A 24 -18.21 10.63 2.50
CA THR A 24 -18.78 11.63 3.44
C THR A 24 -17.70 12.52 4.05
N LEU A 25 -16.45 12.03 4.14
CA LEU A 25 -15.28 12.80 4.58
C LEU A 25 -14.61 13.61 3.46
N GLY A 26 -15.15 13.58 2.24
CA GLY A 26 -14.62 14.31 1.08
C GLY A 26 -13.62 13.53 0.22
N PHE A 27 -13.40 12.24 0.49
CA PHE A 27 -12.57 11.40 -0.37
C PHE A 27 -13.29 11.05 -1.67
N VAL A 28 -12.53 11.03 -2.76
CA VAL A 28 -13.01 10.62 -4.09
C VAL A 28 -12.23 9.39 -4.54
N ALA A 29 -12.93 8.39 -5.07
CA ALA A 29 -12.31 7.20 -5.63
C ALA A 29 -11.63 7.51 -6.97
N HIS A 30 -10.42 6.98 -7.19
CA HIS A 30 -9.73 7.09 -8.48
C HIS A 30 -10.35 6.12 -9.50
N PRO A 31 -10.86 6.59 -10.65
CA PRO A 31 -11.58 5.75 -11.61
C PRO A 31 -10.78 4.58 -12.20
N GLN A 32 -9.45 4.65 -12.13
CA GLN A 32 -8.52 3.69 -12.72
C GLN A 32 -7.79 2.84 -11.67
N CYS A 33 -8.10 3.02 -10.38
CA CYS A 33 -7.39 2.35 -9.28
C CYS A 33 -8.35 1.47 -8.48
N GLY A 34 -8.78 0.38 -9.12
CA GLY A 34 -9.61 -0.66 -8.51
C GLY A 34 -11.10 -0.40 -8.59
N SER A 35 -11.87 -1.35 -8.06
CA SER A 35 -13.32 -1.30 -8.01
C SER A 35 -13.86 -2.07 -6.79
N ILE A 36 -15.13 -1.81 -6.44
CA ILE A 36 -15.83 -2.61 -5.43
C ILE A 36 -15.86 -4.09 -5.84
N GLN A 37 -15.99 -4.40 -7.15
CA GLN A 37 -15.99 -5.78 -7.63
C GLN A 37 -14.64 -6.48 -7.39
N ASP A 38 -13.54 -5.73 -7.56
CA ASP A 38 -12.19 -6.26 -7.34
C ASP A 38 -11.81 -6.31 -5.85
N LYS A 39 -12.70 -5.85 -4.96
CA LYS A 39 -12.48 -5.76 -3.50
C LYS A 39 -11.33 -4.85 -3.10
N TRP A 40 -10.94 -3.91 -3.96
CA TRP A 40 -9.99 -2.87 -3.61
C TRP A 40 -10.26 -1.56 -4.35
N LEU A 41 -9.96 -0.44 -3.73
CA LEU A 41 -10.06 0.88 -4.36
C LEU A 41 -9.09 1.87 -3.71
N ILE A 42 -8.61 2.84 -4.48
CA ILE A 42 -7.84 3.97 -3.96
C ILE A 42 -8.73 5.21 -3.90
N MET A 43 -8.70 5.91 -2.76
CA MET A 43 -9.38 7.19 -2.58
C MET A 43 -8.41 8.29 -2.16
N GLN A 44 -8.72 9.51 -2.58
CA GLN A 44 -7.93 10.69 -2.24
C GLN A 44 -8.80 11.86 -1.80
N HIS A 45 -8.31 12.58 -0.80
CA HIS A 45 -8.81 13.89 -0.39
C HIS A 45 -7.60 14.81 -0.19
N ASP A 46 -7.48 15.87 -1.00
CA ASP A 46 -6.30 16.73 -1.09
C ASP A 46 -5.00 15.93 -1.28
N LYS A 47 -4.18 15.84 -0.22
CA LYS A 47 -2.90 15.11 -0.21
C LYS A 47 -3.00 13.75 0.49
N ALA A 48 -4.11 13.47 1.17
CA ALA A 48 -4.32 12.22 1.87
C ALA A 48 -4.79 11.16 0.87
N VAL A 49 -4.08 10.03 0.85
CA VAL A 49 -4.42 8.88 0.00
C VAL A 49 -4.62 7.67 0.90
N ILE A 50 -5.73 6.96 0.67
CA ILE A 50 -6.05 5.71 1.34
C ILE A 50 -6.40 4.67 0.30
N GLY A 51 -6.04 3.42 0.55
CA GLY A 51 -6.59 2.28 -0.16
C GLY A 51 -7.58 1.55 0.73
N LEU A 52 -8.73 1.12 0.21
CA LEU A 52 -9.62 0.20 0.92
C LEU A 52 -9.46 -1.17 0.31
N PHE A 53 -9.22 -2.19 1.13
CA PHE A 53 -9.03 -3.56 0.68
C PHE A 53 -9.88 -4.50 1.54
N GLU A 54 -10.73 -5.31 0.90
CA GLU A 54 -11.61 -6.24 1.59
C GLU A 54 -11.11 -7.68 1.49
N GLY A 55 -10.70 -8.24 2.63
CA GLY A 55 -10.32 -9.64 2.74
C GLY A 55 -8.98 -10.01 2.10
N MET A 56 -8.08 -9.04 1.90
CA MET A 56 -6.76 -9.28 1.30
C MET A 56 -5.64 -9.45 2.34
N PHE A 57 -5.78 -8.84 3.53
CA PHE A 57 -4.79 -8.88 4.60
C PHE A 57 -5.46 -8.60 5.95
N ASP A 58 -4.79 -8.98 7.04
CA ASP A 58 -5.40 -8.96 8.38
C ASP A 58 -5.28 -7.60 9.11
N HIS A 59 -4.32 -6.77 8.71
CA HIS A 59 -4.02 -5.49 9.36
C HIS A 59 -3.76 -4.38 8.34
N ASN A 60 -3.97 -3.13 8.74
CA ASN A 60 -3.63 -1.99 7.89
C ASN A 60 -2.14 -1.98 7.54
N ILE A 61 -1.82 -1.46 6.36
CA ILE A 61 -0.45 -1.44 5.83
C ILE A 61 -0.07 0.00 5.49
N LEU A 62 1.15 0.40 5.89
CA LEU A 62 1.78 1.63 5.45
C LEU A 62 2.39 1.38 4.07
N THR A 63 1.84 2.02 3.03
CA THR A 63 2.22 1.73 1.65
C THR A 63 2.97 2.90 1.04
N PHE A 64 4.12 2.61 0.44
CA PHE A 64 4.94 3.54 -0.30
C PHE A 64 5.07 3.06 -1.75
N ASN A 65 5.01 3.99 -2.72
CA ASN A 65 5.11 3.68 -4.14
C ASN A 65 6.38 4.26 -4.77
N PRO A 66 7.56 3.63 -4.54
CA PRO A 66 8.83 4.07 -5.09
C PRO A 66 8.93 3.76 -6.59
N THR A 67 9.88 4.41 -7.27
CA THR A 67 10.20 4.09 -8.67
C THR A 67 11.08 2.86 -8.83
N ASP A 68 11.81 2.48 -7.77
CA ASP A 68 12.70 1.32 -7.73
C ASP A 68 12.67 0.69 -6.33
N VAL A 69 11.85 -0.35 -6.16
CA VAL A 69 11.72 -1.07 -4.89
C VAL A 69 12.90 -2.02 -4.65
N ARG A 70 13.58 -2.52 -5.70
CA ARG A 70 14.74 -3.41 -5.57
C ARG A 70 15.93 -2.66 -4.96
N ALA A 71 16.15 -1.41 -5.37
CA ALA A 71 17.14 -0.54 -4.76
C ALA A 71 16.85 -0.28 -3.26
N ILE A 72 15.57 -0.21 -2.87
CA ILE A 72 15.16 -0.08 -1.47
C ILE A 72 15.48 -1.36 -0.70
N GLU A 73 15.11 -2.53 -1.23
CA GLU A 73 15.43 -3.82 -0.62
C GLU A 73 16.94 -3.97 -0.38
N HIS A 74 17.76 -3.71 -1.40
CA HIS A 74 19.23 -3.78 -1.27
C HIS A 74 19.76 -2.86 -0.17
N HIS A 75 19.23 -1.63 -0.08
CA HIS A 75 19.62 -0.71 0.98
C HIS A 75 19.23 -1.21 2.37
N LEU A 76 18.02 -1.76 2.52
CA LEU A 76 17.51 -2.25 3.79
C LEU A 76 18.29 -3.48 4.28
N VAL A 77 18.54 -4.44 3.39
CA VAL A 77 19.35 -5.64 3.70
C VAL A 77 20.78 -5.25 4.08
N ALA A 78 21.40 -4.28 3.38
CA ALA A 78 22.73 -3.77 3.72
C ALA A 78 22.80 -3.12 5.11
N ASN A 79 21.66 -2.69 5.65
CA ASN A 79 21.53 -2.10 6.99
C ASN A 79 20.90 -3.07 8.01
N ASN A 80 20.93 -4.38 7.73
CA ASN A 80 20.44 -5.45 8.62
C ASN A 80 18.95 -5.34 8.97
N ILE A 81 18.14 -4.76 8.09
CA ILE A 81 16.68 -4.78 8.22
C ILE A 81 16.15 -6.08 7.62
N ALA A 82 15.35 -6.80 8.41
CA ALA A 82 14.72 -8.04 7.97
C ALA A 82 13.58 -7.75 6.97
N ILE A 83 13.46 -8.62 5.98
CA ILE A 83 12.47 -8.55 4.92
C ILE A 83 11.54 -9.75 5.07
N ASP A 84 10.24 -9.50 5.22
CA ASP A 84 9.23 -10.56 5.37
C ASP A 84 8.83 -11.13 4.01
N SER A 85 8.71 -10.27 3.00
CA SER A 85 8.44 -10.65 1.62
C SER A 85 9.38 -9.87 0.70
N PRO A 86 10.39 -10.52 0.10
CA PRO A 86 11.36 -9.86 -0.78
C PRO A 86 10.77 -9.57 -2.17
N THR A 87 11.45 -8.72 -2.93
CA THR A 87 11.05 -8.46 -4.32
C THR A 87 11.24 -9.70 -5.20
N THR A 88 10.54 -9.73 -6.33
CA THR A 88 10.58 -10.84 -7.28
C THR A 88 10.90 -10.35 -8.70
N GLY A 89 11.62 -11.18 -9.47
CA GLY A 89 12.09 -10.85 -10.81
C GLY A 89 13.08 -9.69 -10.84
N ASP A 90 13.64 -9.41 -12.02
CA ASP A 90 14.65 -8.36 -12.20
C ASP A 90 14.08 -7.04 -12.73
N GLU A 91 12.89 -7.08 -13.34
CA GLU A 91 12.21 -5.91 -13.92
C GLU A 91 10.69 -5.99 -13.71
N GLY A 92 9.99 -4.89 -13.99
CA GLY A 92 8.53 -4.82 -13.93
C GLY A 92 7.96 -4.68 -12.51
N PRO A 93 6.63 -4.86 -12.37
CA PRO A 93 5.91 -4.66 -11.12
C PRO A 93 6.40 -5.65 -10.06
N THR A 94 6.63 -5.17 -8.85
CA THR A 94 7.01 -6.01 -7.72
C THR A 94 6.79 -5.24 -6.42
N HIS A 95 6.79 -5.96 -5.31
CA HIS A 95 6.62 -5.35 -4.00
C HIS A 95 7.54 -5.99 -2.97
N LEU A 96 7.68 -5.30 -1.85
CA LEU A 96 8.47 -5.68 -0.69
C LEU A 96 7.61 -5.45 0.55
N ILE A 97 7.58 -6.41 1.47
CA ILE A 97 6.91 -6.28 2.78
C ILE A 97 7.93 -6.48 3.89
N LEU A 98 7.84 -5.64 4.91
CA LEU A 98 8.58 -5.76 6.16
C LEU A 98 7.79 -5.22 7.35
N LYS A 99 8.34 -5.41 8.54
CA LYS A 99 7.83 -4.83 9.79
C LYS A 99 8.85 -3.87 10.40
N ASP A 100 8.36 -2.75 10.92
CA ASP A 100 9.18 -1.86 11.75
C ASP A 100 9.41 -2.47 13.15
N PRO A 101 10.20 -1.81 14.03
CA PRO A 101 10.48 -2.32 15.38
C PRO A 101 9.24 -2.52 16.26
N ASP A 102 8.13 -1.84 15.97
CA ASP A 102 6.88 -1.90 16.72
C ASP A 102 5.85 -2.85 16.08
N GLY A 103 6.22 -3.51 14.97
CA GLY A 103 5.40 -4.49 14.27
C GLY A 103 4.44 -3.91 13.23
N ASN A 104 4.54 -2.61 12.91
CA ASN A 104 3.76 -2.00 11.84
C ASN A 104 4.18 -2.57 10.49
N THR A 105 3.21 -3.07 9.72
CA THR A 105 3.47 -3.61 8.39
C THR A 105 3.70 -2.47 7.41
N ILE A 106 4.84 -2.51 6.71
CA ILE A 106 5.23 -1.56 5.68
C ILE A 106 5.35 -2.31 4.36
N MET A 107 4.72 -1.77 3.33
CA MET A 107 4.83 -2.25 1.96
C MET A 107 5.44 -1.18 1.06
N PHE A 108 6.40 -1.59 0.23
CA PHE A 108 6.88 -0.83 -0.89
C PHE A 108 6.37 -1.50 -2.16
N ASP A 109 5.54 -0.81 -2.93
CA ASP A 109 4.85 -1.38 -4.09
C ASP A 109 5.19 -0.59 -5.36
N GLN A 110 5.72 -1.30 -6.35
CA GLN A 110 6.12 -0.77 -7.64
C GLN A 110 5.19 -1.35 -8.72
N PHE A 111 4.55 -0.45 -9.46
CA PHE A 111 3.66 -0.77 -10.59
C PHE A 111 4.41 -0.99 -11.90
#